data_AF-A0A965FH08-F1
#
_entry.id   AF-A0A965FH08-F1
#
_cell.length_a   1.000
_cell.length_b   1.000
_cell.length_c   1.000
_cell.angle_alpha   90.00
_cell.angle_beta   90.00
_cell.angle_gamma   90.00
#
_symmetry.space_group_name_H-M   'P 1'
#
loop_
_entity.id
_entity.type
_entity.pdbx_description
1 polymer ?
#
loop_
_entity_poly.entity_id
_entity_poly.type
_entity_poly.pdbx_seq_one_letter_code
_entity_poly.pdbx_strand_id
1 'polypeptide(L)'
;MAEKYDVLAQKSAPLSSALGTGMPVIPTRKDGSPDYIAGYKAYKEPMLKETKRLLEEQGAFEGLQREEETRQKGMLATGKAENLRKLKSDIEESQTAKDLTTLEDQYMHAAFVPTQATMGEMAAMFSLFGVAGMLIGAGGKGNSQAAMSAMSGMMKGYREGNEDLYKKEKATFDENLKVMGQRKDVLSKRLEQIAKLATMDKDAADQDLDALLAEQGADFYKKYKDKFGIAKLLELDKEVNKTHDKIYDLAIKEDERVREETRRRTEKLAEEQRRKEDKIEAEKRALADKETFAKFTAGLTDKQPTQFMKGDDGVIYQWSPSKKSWIPAPGLPAGATEKLSGAGGRGSQTQQQFENITSADIGNAYFRINEYLSSSKDGKIPEGSKFLRDKGTQSGIIDAYKNYAINGMMPADLQKNDATLLGIAFDVVAARAFGRASGVTDSKIAQVVRQLPVEGDNEATKQAKMRILLNQLEEPNKMLPEAKRKDGAEYMKSPVARSLYRTYAEKAETEVETGRDEKGSFHYEYNEDKTKRRKVYD
;
A
#
# COMPACT_ATOMS: atom_id res chain seq x y z
N MET A 1 77.90 61.72 44.95
CA MET A 1 77.29 60.68 44.11
C MET A 1 75.94 61.07 43.53
N ALA A 2 75.13 61.91 44.19
CA ALA A 2 73.83 62.39 43.67
C ALA A 2 73.92 63.18 42.34
N GLU A 3 74.93 64.04 42.15
CA GLU A 3 75.11 64.79 40.88
C GLU A 3 75.45 63.92 39.66
N LYS A 4 75.98 62.71 39.84
CA LYS A 4 76.29 61.81 38.72
C LYS A 4 75.05 61.07 38.18
N TYR A 5 73.96 61.00 38.94
CA TYR A 5 72.72 60.36 38.50
C TYR A 5 71.80 61.31 37.70
N ASP A 6 71.90 62.62 37.92
CA ASP A 6 71.06 63.63 37.24
C ASP A 6 71.42 63.79 35.75
N VAL A 7 72.71 63.65 35.40
CA VAL A 7 73.19 63.71 34.01
C VAL A 7 72.76 62.48 33.18
N LEU A 8 72.43 61.35 33.83
CA LEU A 8 71.91 60.15 33.14
C LEU A 8 70.40 60.24 32.87
N ALA A 9 69.64 60.93 33.73
CA ALA A 9 68.21 61.16 33.53
C ALA A 9 67.91 62.15 32.39
N GLN A 10 68.74 63.19 32.19
CA GLN A 10 68.58 64.11 31.05
C GLN A 10 68.99 63.52 29.69
N LYS A 11 69.73 62.40 29.66
CA LYS A 11 70.17 61.74 28.40
C LYS A 11 69.26 60.59 27.93
N SER A 12 68.25 60.18 28.70
CA SER A 12 67.32 59.11 28.29
C SER A 12 66.14 59.60 27.45
N ALA A 13 65.77 60.88 27.55
CA ALA A 13 64.74 61.52 26.72
C ALA A 13 65.02 61.51 25.20
N PRO A 14 66.26 61.75 24.70
CA PRO A 14 66.53 61.68 23.26
C PRO A 14 66.52 60.25 22.70
N LEU A 15 66.66 59.21 23.52
CA LEU A 15 66.72 57.82 23.01
C LEU A 15 65.34 57.27 22.61
N SER A 16 64.27 57.56 23.37
CA SER A 16 62.92 57.09 23.02
C SER A 16 62.33 57.84 21.82
N SER A 17 62.71 59.10 21.66
CA SER A 17 62.36 59.92 20.50
C SER A 17 63.16 59.49 19.25
N ALA A 18 64.45 59.17 19.40
CA ALA A 18 65.29 58.66 18.30
C ALA A 18 64.90 57.24 17.84
N LEU A 19 64.35 56.41 18.72
CA LEU A 19 63.83 55.08 18.37
C LEU A 19 62.39 55.11 17.83
N GLY A 20 61.73 56.27 17.81
CA GLY A 20 60.36 56.44 17.33
C GLY A 20 59.30 55.68 18.16
N THR A 21 59.65 55.17 19.34
CA THR A 21 58.79 54.24 20.09
C THR A 21 57.72 54.93 20.93
N GLY A 22 57.69 56.27 20.98
CA GLY A 22 56.65 57.05 21.69
C GLY A 22 56.47 56.67 23.17
N MET A 23 57.44 55.99 23.78
CA MET A 23 57.28 55.45 25.13
C MET A 23 57.31 56.60 26.15
N PRO A 24 56.35 56.65 27.08
CA PRO A 24 56.30 57.70 28.10
C PRO A 24 57.51 57.59 29.01
N VAL A 25 58.05 58.75 29.41
CA VAL A 25 59.17 58.83 30.36
C VAL A 25 58.73 58.20 31.67
N ILE A 26 59.50 57.22 32.17
CA ILE A 26 59.22 56.57 33.46
C ILE A 26 59.40 57.64 34.56
N PRO A 27 58.35 57.97 35.33
CA PRO A 27 58.46 58.93 36.42
C PRO A 27 59.53 58.47 37.41
N THR A 28 60.31 59.38 37.99
CA THR A 28 61.28 59.06 39.03
C THR A 28 60.71 59.38 40.41
N ARG A 29 61.04 58.57 41.41
CA ARG A 29 60.74 58.84 42.83
C ARG A 29 61.62 59.98 43.34
N LYS A 30 61.29 60.52 44.52
CA LYS A 30 62.04 61.62 45.15
C LYS A 30 63.51 61.28 45.46
N ASP A 31 63.86 59.99 45.54
CA ASP A 31 65.22 59.50 45.73
C ASP A 31 66.00 59.32 44.42
N GLY A 32 65.41 59.69 43.27
CA GLY A 32 66.00 59.56 41.95
C GLY A 32 65.89 58.16 41.33
N SER A 33 65.32 57.18 42.04
CA SER A 33 65.07 55.85 41.47
C SER A 33 63.85 55.86 40.54
N PRO A 34 63.82 55.04 39.46
CA PRO A 34 62.65 54.99 38.57
C PRO A 34 61.42 54.40 39.26
N ASP A 35 60.28 55.09 39.16
CA ASP A 35 59.00 54.63 39.66
C ASP A 35 58.26 53.81 38.60
N TYR A 36 58.72 52.57 38.44
CA TYR A 36 58.17 51.65 37.46
C TYR A 36 56.66 51.41 37.63
N ILE A 37 56.11 51.54 38.84
CA ILE A 37 54.67 51.36 39.09
C ILE A 37 53.88 52.54 38.50
N ALA A 38 54.33 53.77 38.73
CA ALA A 38 53.71 54.97 38.16
C ALA A 38 53.85 55.01 36.63
N GLY A 39 55.03 54.65 36.11
CA GLY A 39 55.27 54.56 34.66
C GLY A 39 54.41 53.48 33.99
N TYR A 40 54.30 52.30 34.60
CA TYR A 40 53.43 51.23 34.11
C TYR A 40 51.95 51.64 34.11
N LYS A 41 51.50 52.34 35.16
CA LYS A 41 50.12 52.84 35.25
C LYS A 41 49.83 53.89 34.18
N ALA A 42 50.73 54.87 34.00
CA ALA A 42 50.60 55.92 32.99
C ALA A 42 50.61 55.37 31.55
N TYR A 43 51.36 54.31 31.29
CA TYR A 43 51.38 53.64 29.98
C TYR A 43 50.13 52.76 29.75
N LYS A 44 49.72 51.98 30.75
CA LYS A 44 48.68 50.97 30.59
C LYS A 44 47.26 51.54 30.63
N GLU A 45 47.00 52.56 31.45
CA GLU A 45 45.66 53.14 31.60
C GLU A 45 45.04 53.70 30.31
N PRO A 46 45.73 54.51 29.48
CA PRO A 46 45.15 55.01 28.23
C PRO A 46 44.90 53.88 27.23
N MET A 47 45.78 52.89 27.13
CA MET A 47 45.53 51.72 26.28
C MET A 47 44.33 50.91 26.77
N LEU A 48 44.18 50.67 28.08
CA LEU A 48 43.02 50.00 28.65
C LEU A 48 41.72 50.76 28.38
N LYS A 49 41.76 52.09 28.48
CA LYS A 49 40.61 52.96 28.20
C LYS A 49 40.20 52.88 26.73
N GLU A 50 41.18 52.93 25.81
CA GLU A 50 40.92 52.81 24.38
C GLU A 50 40.45 51.41 23.98
N THR A 51 41.04 50.37 24.57
CA THR A 51 40.61 48.98 24.35
C THR A 51 39.18 48.77 24.82
N LYS A 52 38.79 49.33 25.98
CA LYS A 52 37.40 49.31 26.45
C LYS A 52 36.45 50.05 25.50
N ARG A 53 36.84 51.24 25.03
CA ARG A 53 36.06 52.02 24.05
C ARG A 53 35.83 51.23 22.75
N LEU A 54 36.87 50.60 22.21
CA LEU A 54 36.77 49.78 20.99
C LEU A 54 35.89 48.53 21.21
N LEU A 55 35.97 47.88 22.38
CA LEU A 55 35.08 46.77 22.74
C LEU A 55 33.61 47.21 22.87
N GLU A 56 33.36 48.38 23.45
CA GLU A 56 32.02 48.97 23.56
C GLU A 56 31.46 49.35 22.18
N GLU A 57 32.28 49.94 21.31
CA GLU A 57 31.90 50.29 19.92
C GLU A 57 31.65 49.04 19.07
N GLN A 58 32.49 48.00 19.20
CA GLN A 58 32.30 46.72 18.52
C GLN A 58 31.02 46.04 19.00
N GLY A 59 30.77 46.03 20.32
CA GLY A 59 29.54 45.50 20.89
C GLY A 59 28.28 46.23 20.41
N ALA A 60 28.34 47.56 20.28
CA ALA A 60 27.25 48.37 19.74
C ALA A 60 27.01 48.09 18.24
N PHE A 61 28.07 47.94 17.44
CA PHE A 61 27.98 47.62 16.02
C PHE A 61 27.41 46.21 15.77
N GLU A 62 27.87 45.21 16.51
CA GLU A 62 27.31 43.84 16.45
C GLU A 62 25.84 43.81 16.91
N GLY A 63 25.48 44.63 17.89
CA GLY A 63 24.09 44.83 18.33
C GLY A 63 23.21 45.36 17.21
N LEU A 64 23.64 46.41 16.52
CA LEU A 64 22.93 47.00 15.38
C LEU A 64 22.80 46.02 14.20
N GLN A 65 23.86 45.27 13.87
CA GLN A 65 23.78 44.25 12.81
C GLN A 65 22.77 43.15 13.15
N ARG A 66 22.77 42.65 14.39
CA ARG A 66 21.78 41.65 14.83
C ARG A 66 20.36 42.20 14.80
N GLU A 67 20.17 43.46 15.19
CA GLU A 67 18.86 44.12 15.14
C GLU A 67 18.36 44.25 13.70
N GLU A 68 19.20 44.69 12.75
CA GLU A 68 18.83 44.77 11.34
C GLU A 68 18.53 43.41 10.73
N GLU A 69 19.34 42.38 11.02
CA GLU A 69 19.07 41.02 10.56
C GLU A 69 17.75 40.48 11.11
N THR A 70 17.47 40.73 12.39
CA THR A 70 16.23 40.28 13.03
C THR A 70 15.03 41.02 12.44
N ARG A 71 15.18 42.31 12.13
CA ARG A 71 14.17 43.12 11.46
C ARG A 71 13.91 42.65 10.03
N GLN A 72 14.95 42.33 9.25
CA GLN A 72 14.81 41.76 7.90
C GLN A 72 14.17 40.37 7.92
N LYS A 73 14.59 39.49 8.84
CA LYS A 73 13.98 38.16 9.03
C LYS A 73 12.50 38.29 9.44
N GLY A 74 12.18 39.25 10.31
CA GLY A 74 10.82 39.59 10.70
C GLY A 74 9.97 40.04 9.50
N MET A 75 10.47 40.96 8.68
CA MET A 75 9.78 41.42 7.46
C MET A 75 9.56 40.30 6.42
N LEU A 76 10.53 39.40 6.25
CA LEU A 76 10.39 38.24 5.37
C LEU A 76 9.39 37.23 5.92
N ALA A 77 9.35 37.02 7.23
CA ALA A 77 8.40 36.13 7.88
C ALA A 77 6.96 36.66 7.80
N THR A 78 6.76 37.97 8.02
CA THR A 78 5.44 38.60 7.90
C THR A 78 4.94 38.58 6.46
N GLY A 79 5.79 38.91 5.47
CA GLY A 79 5.42 38.83 4.05
C GLY A 79 5.08 37.40 3.59
N LYS A 80 5.82 36.38 4.07
CA LYS A 80 5.49 34.96 3.81
C LYS A 80 4.16 34.56 4.45
N ALA A 81 3.90 34.98 5.69
CA ALA A 81 2.66 34.66 6.39
C ALA A 81 1.45 35.31 5.71
N GLU A 82 1.60 36.54 5.21
CA GLU A 82 0.54 37.25 4.50
C GLU A 82 0.23 36.63 3.14
N ASN A 83 1.26 36.23 2.37
CA ASN A 83 1.08 35.50 1.12
C ASN A 83 0.42 34.12 1.34
N LEU A 84 0.81 33.41 2.40
CA LEU A 84 0.17 32.13 2.75
C LEU A 84 -1.29 32.31 3.17
N ARG A 85 -1.64 33.40 3.87
CA ARG A 85 -3.03 33.72 4.22
C ARG A 85 -3.87 34.03 2.98
N LYS A 86 -3.33 34.80 2.04
CA LYS A 86 -4.00 35.08 0.75
C LYS A 86 -4.19 33.79 -0.06
N LEU A 87 -3.15 32.98 -0.21
CA LEU A 87 -3.23 31.70 -0.91
C LEU A 87 -4.27 30.76 -0.26
N LYS A 88 -4.34 30.74 1.08
CA LYS A 88 -5.32 29.96 1.81
C LYS A 88 -6.75 30.47 1.57
N SER A 89 -6.96 31.78 1.60
CA SER A 89 -8.26 32.41 1.26
C SER A 89 -8.65 32.08 -0.18
N ASP A 90 -7.73 32.20 -1.14
CA ASP A 90 -7.99 31.93 -2.56
C ASP A 90 -8.33 30.44 -2.80
N ILE A 91 -7.71 29.52 -2.05
CA ILE A 91 -8.02 28.09 -2.09
C ILE A 91 -9.37 27.81 -1.44
N GLU A 92 -9.68 28.39 -0.28
CA GLU A 92 -10.96 28.22 0.43
C GLU A 92 -12.13 28.85 -0.35
N GLU A 93 -11.87 29.94 -1.06
CA GLU A 93 -12.84 30.62 -1.91
C GLU A 93 -12.96 30.01 -3.31
N SER A 94 -12.00 29.17 -3.71
CA SER A 94 -12.01 28.48 -4.99
C SER A 94 -13.28 27.65 -5.16
N GLN A 95 -13.77 27.60 -6.40
CA GLN A 95 -14.93 26.77 -6.74
C GLN A 95 -14.70 25.31 -6.33
N THR A 96 -13.48 24.81 -6.44
CA THR A 96 -13.07 23.45 -6.08
C THR A 96 -13.24 23.14 -4.59
N ALA A 97 -13.00 24.11 -3.69
CA ALA A 97 -13.18 23.93 -2.24
C ALA A 97 -14.67 24.01 -1.83
N LYS A 98 -15.45 24.85 -2.49
CA LYS A 98 -16.91 24.92 -2.31
C LYS A 98 -17.61 23.67 -2.85
N ASP A 99 -17.12 23.14 -3.98
CA ASP A 99 -17.54 21.87 -4.56
C ASP A 99 -17.09 20.65 -3.71
N LEU A 100 -16.12 20.83 -2.80
CA LEU A 100 -15.68 19.80 -1.85
C LEU A 100 -16.61 19.71 -0.66
N THR A 101 -16.93 20.85 -0.05
CA THR A 101 -17.85 20.94 1.10
C THR A 101 -19.27 20.55 0.73
N THR A 102 -19.77 20.96 -0.45
CA THR A 102 -21.08 20.49 -0.95
C THR A 102 -21.09 19.01 -1.31
N LEU A 103 -19.97 18.42 -1.78
CA LEU A 103 -19.90 16.97 -2.00
C LEU A 103 -19.84 16.22 -0.67
N GLU A 104 -19.06 16.69 0.30
CA GLU A 104 -19.01 16.09 1.64
C GLU A 104 -20.40 16.07 2.25
N ASP A 105 -21.16 17.16 2.19
CA ASP A 105 -22.55 17.18 2.66
C ASP A 105 -23.45 16.25 1.83
N GLN A 106 -23.32 16.24 0.49
CA GLN A 106 -24.09 15.34 -0.38
C GLN A 106 -23.79 13.86 -0.16
N TYR A 107 -22.57 13.50 0.24
CA TYR A 107 -22.13 12.12 0.43
C TYR A 107 -22.24 11.64 1.88
N MET A 108 -22.07 12.53 2.87
CA MET A 108 -22.45 12.28 4.26
C MET A 108 -23.98 12.09 4.40
N HIS A 109 -24.75 12.63 3.45
CA HIS A 109 -26.19 12.44 3.32
C HIS A 109 -26.60 11.62 2.09
N ALA A 110 -25.65 10.98 1.37
CA ALA A 110 -25.98 10.12 0.24
C ALA A 110 -26.68 8.89 0.79
N ALA A 111 -28.02 8.97 0.78
CA ALA A 111 -28.90 7.97 1.35
C ALA A 111 -28.48 6.59 0.88
N PHE A 112 -28.39 5.68 1.83
CA PHE A 112 -28.13 4.30 1.55
C PHE A 112 -29.30 3.78 0.67
N VAL A 113 -29.04 3.51 -0.62
CA VAL A 113 -30.07 3.02 -1.56
C VAL A 113 -30.00 1.49 -1.65
N PRO A 114 -31.05 0.75 -1.28
CA PRO A 114 -31.09 -0.71 -1.44
C PRO A 114 -30.99 -1.12 -2.91
N THR A 115 -30.23 -2.18 -3.20
CA THR A 115 -30.35 -2.85 -4.50
C THR A 115 -31.61 -3.72 -4.51
N GLN A 116 -32.27 -3.87 -5.67
CA GLN A 116 -33.47 -4.72 -5.79
C GLN A 116 -33.21 -6.19 -5.39
N ALA A 117 -31.96 -6.65 -5.49
CA ALA A 117 -31.54 -7.99 -5.09
C ALA A 117 -31.70 -8.22 -3.58
N THR A 118 -31.40 -7.20 -2.75
CA THR A 118 -31.50 -7.27 -1.29
C THR A 118 -32.94 -7.47 -0.81
N MET A 119 -33.92 -6.84 -1.46
CA MET A 119 -35.32 -6.96 -1.03
C MET A 119 -35.91 -8.36 -1.26
N GLY A 120 -35.51 -9.04 -2.34
CA GLY A 120 -35.98 -10.40 -2.63
C GLY A 120 -35.46 -11.44 -1.62
N GLU A 121 -34.18 -11.35 -1.26
CA GLU A 121 -33.55 -12.24 -0.27
C GLU A 121 -34.12 -11.98 1.14
N MET A 122 -34.36 -10.72 1.49
CA MET A 122 -35.02 -10.36 2.75
C MET A 122 -36.45 -10.90 2.82
N ALA A 123 -37.24 -10.77 1.76
CA ALA A 123 -38.60 -11.33 1.69
C ALA A 123 -38.61 -12.86 1.83
N ALA A 124 -37.63 -13.54 1.24
CA ALA A 124 -37.45 -14.97 1.44
C ALA A 124 -37.16 -15.32 2.90
N MET A 125 -36.29 -14.56 3.58
CA MET A 125 -36.06 -14.74 5.02
C MET A 125 -37.34 -14.52 5.84
N PHE A 126 -38.12 -13.47 5.57
CA PHE A 126 -39.40 -13.21 6.26
C PHE A 126 -40.35 -14.41 6.19
N SER A 127 -40.50 -15.01 5.00
CA SER A 127 -41.35 -16.19 4.83
C SER A 127 -40.85 -17.37 5.65
N LEU A 128 -39.52 -17.61 5.65
CA LEU A 128 -38.91 -18.70 6.41
C LEU A 128 -39.03 -18.50 7.93
N PHE A 129 -38.88 -17.27 8.43
CA PHE A 129 -39.06 -16.94 9.85
C PHE A 129 -40.49 -17.20 10.32
N GLY A 130 -41.48 -16.80 9.52
CA GLY A 130 -42.89 -17.04 9.86
C GLY A 130 -43.20 -18.52 10.02
N VAL A 131 -42.68 -19.35 9.12
CA VAL A 131 -42.87 -20.80 9.16
C VAL A 131 -42.09 -21.43 10.30
N ALA A 132 -40.78 -21.17 10.41
CA ALA A 132 -39.93 -21.75 11.46
C ALA A 132 -40.39 -21.36 12.87
N GLY A 133 -40.76 -20.09 13.08
CA GLY A 133 -41.26 -19.60 14.35
C GLY A 133 -42.55 -20.25 14.79
N MET A 134 -43.49 -20.47 13.86
CA MET A 134 -44.74 -21.16 14.15
C MET A 134 -44.52 -22.63 14.54
N LEU A 135 -43.55 -23.29 13.91
CA LEU A 135 -43.25 -24.70 14.13
C LEU A 135 -42.53 -24.96 15.45
N ILE A 136 -41.62 -24.06 15.87
CA ILE A 136 -40.89 -24.18 17.15
C ILE A 136 -41.80 -23.96 18.38
N GLY A 137 -42.98 -23.36 18.20
CA GLY A 137 -43.97 -23.16 19.25
C GLY A 137 -44.07 -21.71 19.75
N ALA A 138 -44.80 -21.50 20.85
CA ALA A 138 -45.13 -20.17 21.37
C ALA A 138 -43.90 -19.27 21.57
N GLY A 139 -42.81 -19.86 22.09
CA GLY A 139 -41.54 -19.16 22.27
C GLY A 139 -40.80 -18.83 20.97
N GLY A 140 -40.87 -19.72 19.98
CA GLY A 140 -40.28 -19.49 18.65
C GLY A 140 -41.03 -18.41 17.87
N LYS A 141 -42.36 -18.40 17.98
CA LYS A 141 -43.24 -17.41 17.34
C LYS A 141 -42.95 -15.99 17.82
N GLY A 142 -42.81 -15.79 19.13
CA GLY A 142 -42.48 -14.47 19.70
C GLY A 142 -41.15 -13.93 19.18
N ASN A 143 -40.09 -14.75 19.25
CA ASN A 143 -38.76 -14.37 18.76
C ASN A 143 -38.76 -14.13 17.25
N SER A 144 -39.52 -14.91 16.48
CA SER A 144 -39.63 -14.72 15.02
C SER A 144 -40.37 -13.43 14.69
N GLN A 145 -41.43 -13.09 15.41
CA GLN A 145 -42.12 -11.80 15.25
C GLN A 145 -41.23 -10.61 15.63
N ALA A 146 -40.47 -10.74 16.71
CA ALA A 146 -39.50 -9.73 17.12
C ALA A 146 -38.36 -9.58 16.09
N ALA A 147 -37.81 -10.68 15.58
CA ALA A 147 -36.81 -10.68 14.51
C ALA A 147 -37.36 -10.05 13.22
N MET A 148 -38.58 -10.38 12.81
CA MET A 148 -39.24 -9.76 11.65
C MET A 148 -39.48 -8.25 11.84
N SER A 149 -39.88 -7.83 13.05
CA SER A 149 -40.01 -6.41 13.39
C SER A 149 -38.67 -5.69 13.31
N ALA A 150 -37.62 -6.28 13.88
CA ALA A 150 -36.27 -5.76 13.84
C ALA A 150 -35.74 -5.68 12.40
N MET A 151 -35.99 -6.69 11.58
CA MET A 151 -35.64 -6.69 10.16
C MET A 151 -36.33 -5.56 9.39
N SER A 152 -37.58 -5.25 9.73
CA SER A 152 -38.30 -4.08 9.19
C SER A 152 -37.65 -2.77 9.62
N GLY A 153 -37.18 -2.69 10.87
CA GLY A 153 -36.40 -1.58 11.41
C GLY A 153 -35.03 -1.43 10.74
N MET A 154 -34.32 -2.53 10.49
CA MET A 154 -33.08 -2.57 9.72
C MET A 154 -33.31 -2.00 8.33
N MET A 155 -34.32 -2.48 7.59
CA MET A 155 -34.65 -1.94 6.26
C MET A 155 -35.02 -0.45 6.30
N LYS A 156 -35.61 0.03 7.40
CA LYS A 156 -35.90 1.45 7.58
C LYS A 156 -34.62 2.26 7.80
N GLY A 157 -33.79 1.89 8.78
CA GLY A 157 -32.51 2.56 9.04
C GLY A 157 -31.59 2.53 7.83
N TYR A 158 -31.58 1.41 7.12
CA TYR A 158 -30.87 1.25 5.85
C TYR A 158 -31.40 2.18 4.75
N ARG A 159 -32.72 2.27 4.52
CA ARG A 159 -33.27 3.22 3.52
C ARG A 159 -33.06 4.68 3.88
N GLU A 160 -33.08 5.00 5.17
CA GLU A 160 -32.93 6.36 5.69
C GLU A 160 -31.46 6.77 5.86
N GLY A 161 -30.50 5.86 5.64
CA GLY A 161 -29.09 6.10 5.95
C GLY A 161 -28.80 6.29 7.44
N ASN A 162 -29.72 5.87 8.32
CA ASN A 162 -29.56 5.94 9.78
C ASN A 162 -28.84 4.68 10.29
N GLU A 163 -27.51 4.76 10.35
CA GLU A 163 -26.63 3.66 10.76
C GLU A 163 -26.90 3.19 12.20
N ASP A 164 -27.21 4.12 13.11
CA ASP A 164 -27.49 3.79 14.52
C ASP A 164 -28.77 2.96 14.65
N LEU A 165 -29.83 3.35 13.93
CA LEU A 165 -31.07 2.56 13.87
C LEU A 165 -30.79 1.18 13.27
N TYR A 166 -30.05 1.10 12.16
CA TYR A 166 -29.69 -0.19 11.56
C TYR A 166 -28.93 -1.09 12.54
N LYS A 167 -27.88 -0.58 13.20
CA LYS A 167 -27.08 -1.34 14.17
C LYS A 167 -27.91 -1.83 15.36
N LYS A 168 -28.77 -0.96 15.90
CA LYS A 168 -29.65 -1.29 17.02
C LYS A 168 -30.61 -2.42 16.64
N GLU A 169 -31.30 -2.28 15.52
CA GLU A 169 -32.27 -3.28 15.05
C GLU A 169 -31.58 -4.59 14.65
N LYS A 170 -30.38 -4.52 14.07
CA LYS A 170 -29.55 -5.70 13.80
C LYS A 170 -29.18 -6.46 15.07
N ALA A 171 -28.78 -5.77 16.13
CA ALA A 171 -28.48 -6.43 17.41
C ALA A 171 -29.70 -7.15 17.97
N THR A 172 -30.89 -6.53 17.91
CA THR A 172 -32.15 -7.17 18.29
C THR A 172 -32.50 -8.36 17.41
N PHE A 173 -32.27 -8.27 16.10
CA PHE A 173 -32.47 -9.38 15.16
C PHE A 173 -31.55 -10.57 15.50
N ASP A 174 -30.25 -10.31 15.67
CA ASP A 174 -29.23 -11.33 15.95
C ASP A 174 -29.50 -12.03 17.30
N GLU A 175 -29.93 -11.27 18.32
CA GLU A 175 -30.31 -11.81 19.62
C GLU A 175 -31.52 -12.77 19.50
N ASN A 176 -32.59 -12.33 18.84
CA ASN A 176 -33.79 -13.15 18.66
C ASN A 176 -33.51 -14.41 17.82
N LEU A 177 -32.67 -14.29 16.79
CA LEU A 177 -32.24 -15.42 15.98
C LEU A 177 -31.43 -16.44 16.82
N LYS A 178 -30.51 -15.96 17.66
CA LYS A 178 -29.74 -16.80 18.59
C LYS A 178 -30.63 -17.53 19.59
N VAL A 179 -31.58 -16.84 20.22
CA VAL A 179 -32.52 -17.47 21.17
C VAL A 179 -33.39 -18.51 20.44
N MET A 180 -33.81 -18.25 19.21
CA MET A 180 -34.54 -19.21 18.39
C MET A 180 -33.71 -20.46 18.11
N GLY A 181 -32.44 -20.31 17.73
CA GLY A 181 -31.52 -21.42 17.51
C GLY A 181 -31.28 -22.28 18.75
N GLN A 182 -31.09 -21.64 19.90
CA GLN A 182 -30.94 -22.35 21.18
C GLN A 182 -32.17 -23.19 21.54
N ARG A 183 -33.38 -22.62 21.38
CA ARG A 183 -34.63 -23.34 21.65
C ARG A 183 -34.82 -24.51 20.70
N LYS A 184 -34.56 -24.30 19.41
CA LYS A 184 -34.60 -25.36 18.39
C LYS A 184 -33.61 -26.48 18.72
N ASP A 185 -32.37 -26.16 19.08
CA ASP A 185 -31.37 -27.20 19.40
C ASP A 185 -31.74 -28.01 20.64
N VAL A 186 -32.33 -27.38 21.66
CA VAL A 186 -32.86 -28.08 22.83
C VAL A 186 -34.01 -29.00 22.44
N LEU A 187 -34.98 -28.49 21.65
CA LEU A 187 -36.13 -29.25 21.18
C LEU A 187 -35.69 -30.46 20.34
N SER A 188 -34.84 -30.27 19.32
CA SER A 188 -34.37 -31.35 18.45
C SER A 188 -33.60 -32.42 19.22
N LYS A 189 -32.70 -32.04 20.14
CA LYS A 189 -31.98 -33.01 20.97
C LYS A 189 -32.91 -33.84 21.86
N ARG A 190 -33.95 -33.22 22.43
CA ARG A 190 -34.95 -33.93 23.23
C ARG A 190 -35.83 -34.83 22.37
N LEU A 191 -36.24 -34.38 21.18
CA LEU A 191 -36.98 -35.20 20.22
C LEU A 191 -36.16 -36.43 19.77
N GLU A 192 -34.86 -36.29 19.55
CA GLU A 192 -33.98 -37.44 19.25
C GLU A 192 -33.86 -38.43 20.41
N GLN A 193 -33.83 -37.95 21.65
CA GLN A 193 -33.83 -38.83 22.84
C GLN A 193 -35.14 -39.59 22.96
N ILE A 194 -36.27 -38.90 22.78
CA ILE A 194 -37.61 -39.49 22.78
C ILE A 194 -37.76 -40.50 21.64
N ALA A 195 -37.21 -40.21 20.46
CA ALA A 195 -37.21 -41.13 19.33
C ALA A 195 -36.50 -42.46 19.68
N LYS A 196 -35.39 -42.38 20.41
CA LYS A 196 -34.67 -43.57 20.90
C LYS A 196 -35.50 -44.31 21.94
N LEU A 197 -36.14 -43.59 22.87
CA LEU A 197 -37.02 -44.19 23.87
C LEU A 197 -38.20 -44.92 23.19
N ALA A 198 -38.80 -44.34 22.15
CA ALA A 198 -39.92 -44.93 21.40
C ALA A 198 -39.57 -46.27 20.74
N THR A 199 -38.28 -46.60 20.57
CA THR A 199 -37.85 -47.92 20.09
C THR A 199 -37.90 -49.00 21.18
N MET A 200 -37.84 -48.58 22.45
CA MET A 200 -37.82 -49.46 23.63
C MET A 200 -39.19 -49.51 24.32
N ASP A 201 -39.80 -48.34 24.52
CA ASP A 201 -41.09 -48.14 25.17
C ASP A 201 -41.84 -46.98 24.49
N LYS A 202 -42.91 -47.33 23.76
CA LYS A 202 -43.68 -46.36 22.99
C LYS A 202 -44.56 -45.48 23.88
N ASP A 203 -45.16 -46.03 24.92
CA ASP A 203 -46.09 -45.31 25.77
C ASP A 203 -45.35 -44.28 26.62
N ALA A 204 -44.18 -44.66 27.17
CA ALA A 204 -43.31 -43.73 27.88
C ALA A 204 -42.81 -42.60 26.96
N ALA A 205 -42.40 -42.93 25.73
CA ALA A 205 -41.96 -41.92 24.76
C ALA A 205 -43.08 -40.96 24.35
N ASP A 206 -44.31 -41.45 24.19
CA ASP A 206 -45.46 -40.61 23.87
C ASP A 206 -45.77 -39.63 25.00
N GLN A 207 -45.70 -40.06 26.26
CA GLN A 207 -45.89 -39.21 27.44
C GLN A 207 -44.79 -38.15 27.57
N ASP A 208 -43.52 -38.55 27.43
CA ASP A 208 -42.38 -37.62 27.46
C ASP A 208 -42.48 -36.57 26.35
N LEU A 209 -42.94 -36.98 25.17
CA LEU A 209 -43.18 -36.08 24.06
C LEU A 209 -44.29 -35.09 24.35
N ASP A 210 -45.43 -35.53 24.89
CA ASP A 210 -46.52 -34.62 25.23
C ASP A 210 -46.13 -33.60 26.29
N ALA A 211 -45.34 -34.02 27.29
CA ALA A 211 -44.76 -33.14 28.29
C ALA A 211 -43.82 -32.11 27.66
N LEU A 212 -42.89 -32.54 26.80
CA LEU A 212 -41.96 -31.66 26.09
C LEU A 212 -42.70 -30.63 25.23
N LEU A 213 -43.69 -31.08 24.45
CA LEU A 213 -44.43 -30.19 23.54
C LEU A 213 -45.30 -29.19 24.31
N ALA A 214 -45.85 -29.59 25.45
CA ALA A 214 -46.56 -28.67 26.36
C ALA A 214 -45.60 -27.64 26.99
N GLU A 215 -44.42 -28.08 27.46
CA GLU A 215 -43.39 -27.20 28.04
C GLU A 215 -42.90 -26.15 27.03
N GLN A 216 -42.69 -26.55 25.78
CA GLN A 216 -42.25 -25.64 24.72
C GLN A 216 -43.40 -24.82 24.08
N GLY A 217 -44.65 -25.11 24.44
CA GLY A 217 -45.82 -24.49 23.81
C GLY A 217 -45.90 -24.77 22.30
N ALA A 218 -45.52 -25.98 21.89
CA ALA A 218 -45.40 -26.39 20.49
C ALA A 218 -46.70 -27.07 19.99
N ASP A 219 -47.80 -26.32 20.01
CA ASP A 219 -49.14 -26.82 19.66
C ASP A 219 -49.22 -27.43 18.26
N PHE A 220 -48.44 -26.91 17.31
CA PHE A 220 -48.38 -27.45 15.96
C PHE A 220 -47.74 -28.84 15.94
N TYR A 221 -46.59 -29.00 16.59
CA TYR A 221 -45.92 -30.29 16.72
C TYR A 221 -46.83 -31.32 17.41
N LYS A 222 -47.61 -30.90 18.41
CA LYS A 222 -48.59 -31.77 19.06
C LYS A 222 -49.67 -32.24 18.08
N LYS A 223 -50.34 -31.31 17.38
CA LYS A 223 -51.34 -31.66 16.36
C LYS A 223 -50.76 -32.53 15.24
N TYR A 224 -49.50 -32.30 14.87
CA TYR A 224 -48.82 -33.06 13.84
C TYR A 224 -48.47 -34.48 14.32
N LYS A 225 -47.99 -34.62 15.56
CA LYS A 225 -47.80 -35.91 16.25
C LYS A 225 -49.12 -36.68 16.29
N ASP A 226 -50.19 -36.06 16.78
CA ASP A 226 -51.49 -36.73 16.96
C ASP A 226 -52.05 -37.26 15.62
N LYS A 227 -51.77 -36.55 14.52
CA LYS A 227 -52.26 -36.92 13.19
C LYS A 227 -51.37 -37.91 12.44
N PHE A 228 -50.05 -37.82 12.60
CA PHE A 228 -49.09 -38.52 11.73
C PHE A 228 -48.09 -39.42 12.49
N GLY A 229 -48.09 -39.37 13.83
CA GLY A 229 -47.21 -40.12 14.71
C GLY A 229 -45.81 -39.51 14.89
N ILE A 230 -45.07 -40.04 15.87
CA ILE A 230 -43.72 -39.58 16.25
C ILE A 230 -42.74 -39.62 15.07
N ALA A 231 -42.78 -40.69 14.26
CA ALA A 231 -41.84 -40.86 13.15
C ALA A 231 -41.92 -39.70 12.14
N LYS A 232 -43.15 -39.29 11.78
CA LYS A 232 -43.37 -38.15 10.88
C LYS A 232 -43.05 -36.82 11.54
N LEU A 233 -43.28 -36.68 12.85
CA LEU A 233 -42.85 -35.50 13.59
C LEU A 233 -41.32 -35.30 13.51
N LEU A 234 -40.53 -36.37 13.60
CA LEU A 234 -39.07 -36.28 13.50
C LEU A 234 -38.59 -35.91 12.09
N GLU A 235 -39.29 -36.36 11.04
CA GLU A 235 -39.03 -35.91 9.67
C GLU A 235 -39.30 -34.41 9.53
N LEU A 236 -40.43 -33.93 10.04
CA LEU A 236 -40.76 -32.51 10.08
C LEU A 236 -39.69 -31.72 10.85
N ASP A 237 -39.25 -32.19 12.02
CA ASP A 237 -38.22 -31.48 12.80
C ASP A 237 -36.91 -31.35 12.02
N LYS A 238 -36.52 -32.39 11.27
CA LYS A 238 -35.35 -32.30 10.37
C LYS A 238 -35.53 -31.25 9.27
N GLU A 239 -36.74 -31.09 8.73
CA GLU A 239 -37.04 -30.04 7.73
C GLU A 239 -37.02 -28.65 8.34
N VAL A 240 -37.54 -28.51 9.57
CA VAL A 240 -37.45 -27.27 10.36
C VAL A 240 -35.99 -26.92 10.62
N ASN A 241 -35.16 -27.89 10.97
CA ASN A 241 -33.72 -27.69 11.19
C ASN A 241 -33.02 -27.21 9.92
N LYS A 242 -33.27 -27.85 8.78
CA LYS A 242 -32.74 -27.40 7.49
C LYS A 242 -33.22 -26.00 7.12
N THR A 243 -34.46 -25.65 7.45
CA THR A 243 -35.01 -24.32 7.19
C THR A 243 -34.35 -23.28 8.08
N HIS A 244 -34.12 -23.61 9.34
CA HIS A 244 -33.43 -22.77 10.30
C HIS A 244 -31.97 -22.51 9.91
N ASP A 245 -31.26 -23.55 9.48
CA ASP A 245 -29.88 -23.43 8.99
C ASP A 245 -29.82 -22.52 7.75
N LYS A 246 -30.80 -22.63 6.84
CA LYS A 246 -30.94 -21.70 5.69
C LYS A 246 -31.18 -20.26 6.12
N ILE A 247 -31.97 -20.02 7.17
CA ILE A 247 -32.18 -18.67 7.70
C ILE A 247 -30.86 -18.08 8.19
N TYR A 248 -30.05 -18.86 8.91
CA TYR A 248 -28.72 -18.44 9.34
C TYR A 248 -27.79 -18.16 8.16
N ASP A 249 -27.74 -19.05 7.17
CA ASP A 249 -26.92 -18.86 5.98
C ASP A 249 -27.29 -17.58 5.22
N LEU A 250 -28.59 -17.29 5.10
CA LEU A 250 -29.07 -16.06 4.48
C LEU A 250 -28.73 -14.82 5.31
N ALA A 251 -28.85 -14.89 6.64
CA ALA A 251 -28.48 -13.79 7.53
C ALA A 251 -26.98 -13.46 7.45
N ILE A 252 -26.11 -14.49 7.40
CA ILE A 252 -24.66 -14.33 7.25
C ILE A 252 -24.33 -13.71 5.89
N LYS A 253 -24.93 -14.24 4.80
CA LYS A 253 -24.72 -13.70 3.45
C LYS A 253 -25.13 -12.24 3.34
N GLU A 254 -26.26 -11.87 3.94
CA GLU A 254 -26.72 -10.48 3.92
C GLU A 254 -25.76 -9.57 4.69
N ASP A 255 -25.26 -9.99 5.85
CA ASP A 255 -24.27 -9.22 6.61
C ASP A 255 -22.95 -9.05 5.84
N GLU A 256 -22.47 -10.09 5.16
CA GLU A 256 -21.30 -10.02 4.28
C GLU A 256 -21.50 -9.03 3.13
N ARG A 257 -22.67 -9.07 2.48
CA ARG A 257 -23.02 -8.13 1.39
C ARG A 257 -23.06 -6.70 1.87
N VAL A 258 -23.70 -6.42 3.01
CA VAL A 258 -23.76 -5.07 3.59
C VAL A 258 -22.36 -4.56 3.93
N ARG A 259 -21.49 -5.41 4.49
CA ARG A 259 -20.08 -5.05 4.74
C ARG A 259 -19.32 -4.78 3.46
N GLU A 260 -19.50 -5.61 2.43
CA GLU A 260 -18.84 -5.43 1.14
C GLU A 260 -19.31 -4.15 0.44
N GLU A 261 -20.61 -3.87 0.44
CA GLU A 261 -21.16 -2.63 -0.12
C GLU A 261 -20.66 -1.40 0.64
N THR A 262 -20.61 -1.48 1.97
CA THR A 262 -20.04 -0.42 2.81
C THR A 262 -18.57 -0.20 2.48
N ARG A 263 -17.79 -1.27 2.37
CA ARG A 263 -16.37 -1.22 1.97
C ARG A 263 -16.20 -0.57 0.60
N ARG A 264 -16.97 -1.02 -0.41
CA ARG A 264 -16.93 -0.46 -1.77
C ARG A 264 -17.30 1.02 -1.79
N ARG A 265 -18.26 1.45 -0.97
CA ARG A 265 -18.61 2.87 -0.83
C ARG A 265 -17.47 3.66 -0.19
N THR A 266 -16.91 3.17 0.91
CA THR A 266 -15.77 3.83 1.56
C THR A 266 -14.55 3.91 0.65
N GLU A 267 -14.30 2.89 -0.17
CA GLU A 267 -13.21 2.87 -1.15
C GLU A 267 -13.45 3.89 -2.27
N LYS A 268 -14.67 3.95 -2.82
CA LYS A 268 -15.03 4.97 -3.82
C LYS A 268 -14.90 6.38 -3.27
N LEU A 269 -15.35 6.61 -2.04
CA LEU A 269 -15.22 7.91 -1.38
C LEU A 269 -13.74 8.28 -1.18
N ALA A 270 -12.92 7.33 -0.71
CA ALA A 270 -11.49 7.54 -0.55
C ALA A 270 -10.78 7.79 -1.89
N GLU A 271 -11.18 7.10 -2.97
CA GLU A 271 -10.64 7.32 -4.30
C GLU A 271 -11.03 8.70 -4.86
N GLU A 272 -12.30 9.10 -4.71
CA GLU A 272 -12.75 10.43 -5.12
C GLU A 272 -12.05 11.54 -4.33
N GLN A 273 -11.85 11.36 -3.02
CA GLN A 273 -11.06 12.29 -2.19
C GLN A 273 -9.62 12.40 -2.70
N ARG A 274 -8.94 11.27 -2.95
CA ARG A 274 -7.57 11.28 -3.52
C ARG A 274 -7.52 11.98 -4.86
N ARG A 275 -8.46 11.72 -5.76
CA ARG A 275 -8.51 12.39 -7.08
C ARG A 275 -8.71 13.89 -6.95
N LYS A 276 -9.41 14.36 -5.92
CA LYS A 276 -9.57 15.79 -5.64
C LYS A 276 -8.33 16.39 -5.00
N GLU A 277 -7.70 15.70 -4.05
CA GLU A 277 -6.41 16.10 -3.47
C GLU A 277 -5.33 16.23 -4.54
N ASP A 278 -5.24 15.26 -5.45
CA ASP A 278 -4.33 15.28 -6.60
C ASP A 278 -4.58 16.49 -7.51
N LYS A 279 -5.86 16.86 -7.74
CA LYS A 279 -6.23 18.06 -8.50
C LYS A 279 -5.79 19.34 -7.79
N ILE A 280 -6.05 19.45 -6.48
CA ILE A 280 -5.64 20.60 -5.67
C ILE A 280 -4.11 20.71 -5.67
N GLU A 281 -3.39 19.60 -5.54
CA GLU A 281 -1.93 19.60 -5.58
C GLU A 281 -1.40 19.99 -6.97
N ALA A 282 -2.02 19.51 -8.05
CA ALA A 282 -1.68 19.91 -9.41
C ALA A 282 -1.92 21.42 -9.64
N GLU A 283 -3.03 21.97 -9.15
CA GLU A 283 -3.32 23.41 -9.20
C GLU A 283 -2.30 24.23 -8.40
N LYS A 284 -1.93 23.77 -7.20
CA LYS A 284 -0.88 24.39 -6.37
C LYS A 284 0.47 24.40 -7.09
N ARG A 285 0.85 23.29 -7.73
CA ARG A 285 2.09 23.22 -8.54
C ARG A 285 2.04 24.17 -9.73
N ALA A 286 0.92 24.22 -10.46
CA ALA A 286 0.75 25.14 -11.58
C ALA A 286 0.83 26.61 -11.16
N LEU A 287 0.32 26.97 -9.97
CA LEU A 287 0.46 28.32 -9.39
C LEU A 287 1.93 28.63 -9.04
N ALA A 288 2.64 27.69 -8.41
CA ALA A 288 4.06 27.84 -8.09
C ALA A 288 4.93 28.00 -9.36
N ASP A 289 4.61 27.25 -10.42
CA ASP A 289 5.27 27.36 -11.72
C ASP A 289 5.01 28.73 -12.37
N LYS A 290 3.78 29.26 -12.26
CA LYS A 290 3.46 30.62 -12.71
C LYS A 290 4.24 31.68 -11.92
N GLU A 291 4.37 31.55 -10.60
CA GLU A 291 5.16 32.47 -9.79
C GLU A 291 6.66 32.44 -10.14
N THR A 292 7.22 31.25 -10.31
CA THR A 292 8.63 31.11 -10.70
C THR A 292 8.87 31.67 -12.11
N PHE A 293 7.96 31.45 -13.05
CA PHE A 293 8.00 32.06 -14.37
C PHE A 293 7.85 33.59 -14.32
N ALA A 294 6.97 34.12 -13.48
CA ALA A 294 6.81 35.57 -13.27
C ALA A 294 8.08 36.19 -12.68
N LYS A 295 8.74 35.53 -11.72
CA LYS A 295 10.04 35.98 -11.16
C LYS A 295 11.16 35.91 -12.19
N PHE A 296 11.20 34.85 -13.00
CA PHE A 296 12.17 34.71 -14.08
C PHE A 296 12.01 35.82 -15.14
N THR A 297 10.77 36.12 -15.54
CA THR A 297 10.46 37.19 -16.50
C THR A 297 10.67 38.60 -15.93
N ALA A 298 10.37 38.82 -14.65
CA ALA A 298 10.68 40.08 -13.97
C ALA A 298 12.19 40.32 -13.79
N GLY A 299 13.00 39.25 -13.66
CA GLY A 299 14.46 39.34 -13.66
C GLY A 299 15.09 39.56 -15.04
N LEU A 300 14.31 39.47 -16.12
CA LEU A 300 14.74 39.68 -17.51
C LEU A 300 14.54 41.13 -18.00
N THR A 301 14.27 42.09 -17.10
CA THR A 301 14.06 43.50 -17.48
C THR A 301 15.33 44.26 -17.87
N ASP A 302 16.52 43.65 -17.79
CA ASP A 302 17.72 44.10 -18.49
C ASP A 302 18.15 43.05 -19.52
N LYS A 303 17.47 43.03 -20.66
CA LYS A 303 17.78 42.10 -21.76
C LYS A 303 19.17 42.40 -22.33
N GLN A 304 20.17 41.62 -21.92
CA GLN A 304 21.18 41.23 -22.90
C GLN A 304 20.45 40.37 -23.97
N PRO A 305 20.50 40.74 -25.25
CA PRO A 305 19.85 39.97 -26.31
C PRO A 305 20.38 38.53 -26.30
N THR A 306 19.49 37.57 -26.60
CA THR A 306 19.86 36.15 -26.71
C THR A 306 21.08 36.00 -27.60
N GLN A 307 22.03 35.15 -27.24
CA GLN A 307 23.32 35.08 -27.95
C GLN A 307 23.17 34.84 -29.46
N PHE A 308 22.07 34.24 -29.92
CA PHE A 308 21.81 34.00 -31.34
C PHE A 308 20.38 34.40 -31.73
N MET A 309 20.21 34.93 -32.94
CA MET A 309 18.92 35.13 -33.59
C MET A 309 18.99 34.70 -35.05
N LYS A 310 17.90 34.17 -35.61
CA LYS A 310 17.82 33.88 -37.04
C LYS A 310 17.26 35.12 -37.74
N GLY A 311 18.00 35.68 -38.69
CA GLY A 311 17.51 36.77 -39.52
C GLY A 311 16.47 36.29 -40.52
N ASP A 312 15.73 37.23 -41.10
CA ASP A 312 14.73 36.95 -42.15
C ASP A 312 15.38 36.35 -43.43
N ASP A 313 16.69 36.50 -43.57
CA ASP A 313 17.54 35.90 -44.60
C ASP A 313 17.91 34.43 -44.33
N GLY A 314 17.46 33.88 -43.18
CA GLY A 314 17.76 32.51 -42.77
C GLY A 314 19.12 32.31 -42.12
N VAL A 315 19.94 33.36 -42.00
CA VAL A 315 21.28 33.33 -41.41
C VAL A 315 21.17 33.45 -39.88
N ILE A 316 21.97 32.70 -39.15
CA ILE A 316 22.06 32.85 -37.69
C ILE A 316 23.05 33.96 -37.38
N TYR A 317 22.58 34.98 -36.69
CA TYR A 317 23.36 36.09 -36.16
C TYR A 317 23.68 35.84 -34.70
N GLN A 318 24.92 36.08 -34.30
CA GLN A 318 25.34 36.12 -32.90
C GLN A 318 25.41 37.57 -32.41
N TRP A 319 24.91 37.85 -31.21
CA TRP A 319 25.10 39.17 -30.60
C TRP A 319 26.57 39.34 -30.21
N SER A 320 27.22 40.39 -30.72
CA SER A 320 28.58 40.76 -30.34
C SER A 320 28.53 41.80 -29.22
N PRO A 321 28.93 41.48 -27.97
CA PRO A 321 28.91 42.44 -26.87
C PRO A 321 29.85 43.62 -27.11
N SER A 322 30.98 43.39 -27.79
CA SER A 322 31.97 44.43 -28.09
C SER A 322 31.50 45.42 -29.16
N LYS A 323 30.76 44.95 -30.16
CA LYS A 323 30.21 45.81 -31.23
C LYS A 323 28.81 46.34 -30.92
N LYS A 324 28.15 45.80 -29.87
CA LYS A 324 26.74 46.05 -29.56
C LYS A 324 25.85 45.88 -30.81
N SER A 325 26.15 44.89 -31.63
CA SER A 325 25.46 44.60 -32.87
C SER A 325 25.41 43.10 -33.15
N TRP A 326 24.45 42.69 -33.98
CA TRP A 326 24.34 41.33 -34.49
C TRP A 326 25.35 41.11 -35.63
N ILE A 327 26.10 40.02 -35.57
CA ILE A 327 27.04 39.61 -36.62
C ILE A 327 26.73 38.18 -37.08
N PRO A 328 26.82 37.85 -38.39
CA PRO A 328 26.62 36.49 -38.85
C PRO A 328 27.53 35.52 -38.09
N ALA A 329 26.97 34.45 -37.53
CA ALA A 329 27.72 33.48 -36.74
C ALA A 329 28.67 32.69 -37.68
N PRO A 330 29.99 32.85 -37.57
CA PRO A 330 30.92 32.20 -38.49
C PRO A 330 30.95 30.68 -38.26
N GLY A 331 30.75 29.90 -39.32
CA GLY A 331 30.98 28.44 -39.32
C GLY A 331 29.74 27.55 -39.19
N LEU A 332 28.52 28.09 -39.14
CA LEU A 332 27.29 27.27 -39.18
C LEU A 332 26.76 27.20 -40.62
N PRO A 333 26.80 26.03 -41.29
CA PRO A 333 26.22 25.87 -42.62
C PRO A 333 24.71 26.07 -42.57
N ALA A 334 24.15 26.75 -43.57
CA ALA A 334 22.72 26.93 -43.76
C ALA A 334 22.04 25.54 -43.90
N GLY A 335 21.49 25.01 -42.80
CA GLY A 335 20.86 23.69 -42.76
C GLY A 335 20.99 22.91 -41.44
N ALA A 336 21.80 23.36 -40.47
CA ALA A 336 22.09 22.56 -39.26
C ALA A 336 20.95 22.47 -38.21
N THR A 337 19.80 23.12 -38.40
CA THR A 337 18.75 23.21 -37.36
C THR A 337 17.57 22.24 -37.52
N GLU A 338 17.52 21.40 -38.55
CA GLU A 338 16.36 20.53 -38.81
C GLU A 338 16.32 19.21 -38.01
N LYS A 339 17.34 18.89 -37.18
CA LYS A 339 17.42 17.57 -36.50
C LYS A 339 17.32 17.57 -34.97
N LEU A 340 17.05 18.70 -34.31
CA LEU A 340 17.01 18.76 -32.84
C LEU A 340 15.60 18.79 -32.21
N SER A 341 14.53 18.66 -33.00
CA SER A 341 13.14 18.65 -32.52
C SER A 341 12.47 17.26 -32.54
N GLY A 342 13.23 16.20 -32.28
CA GLY A 342 12.70 14.85 -32.11
C GLY A 342 12.06 14.65 -30.74
N ALA A 343 10.74 14.55 -30.71
CA ALA A 343 9.92 14.29 -29.53
C ALA A 343 10.46 13.12 -28.67
N GLY A 344 10.93 13.43 -27.47
CA GLY A 344 11.18 12.44 -26.41
C GLY A 344 9.86 11.78 -26.01
N GLY A 345 9.59 10.61 -26.59
CA GLY A 345 8.37 9.85 -26.38
C GLY A 345 8.25 9.40 -24.93
N ARG A 346 7.11 9.73 -24.30
CA ARG A 346 6.66 9.21 -22.99
C ARG A 346 6.65 7.67 -22.86
N GLY A 347 6.92 6.92 -23.94
CA GLY A 347 6.97 5.46 -23.93
C GLY A 347 8.25 4.83 -23.36
N SER A 348 9.42 5.51 -23.40
CA SER A 348 10.68 4.85 -23.01
C SER A 348 10.81 4.67 -21.48
N GLN A 349 10.35 5.66 -20.70
CA GLN A 349 10.37 5.58 -19.24
C GLN A 349 9.40 4.51 -18.73
N THR A 350 8.21 4.40 -19.32
CA THR A 350 7.24 3.37 -18.93
C THR A 350 7.74 1.97 -19.26
N GLN A 351 8.39 1.77 -20.41
CA GLN A 351 8.92 0.46 -20.78
C GLN A 351 10.06 0.03 -19.85
N GLN A 352 11.01 0.91 -19.56
CA GLN A 352 12.10 0.59 -18.62
C GLN A 352 11.58 0.27 -17.21
N GLN A 353 10.54 0.97 -16.74
CA GLN A 353 9.88 0.66 -15.49
C GLN A 353 9.24 -0.73 -15.50
N PHE A 354 8.51 -1.09 -16.56
CA PHE A 354 7.92 -2.43 -16.68
C PHE A 354 8.97 -3.54 -16.71
N GLU A 355 10.07 -3.34 -17.44
CA GLU A 355 11.19 -4.29 -17.47
C GLU A 355 11.84 -4.45 -16.08
N ASN A 356 12.01 -3.36 -15.33
CA ASN A 356 12.59 -3.40 -13.99
C ASN A 356 11.67 -4.13 -13.00
N ILE A 357 10.36 -3.83 -13.04
CA ILE A 357 9.36 -4.50 -12.18
C ILE A 357 9.30 -5.99 -12.52
N THR A 358 9.20 -6.33 -13.82
CA THR A 358 9.17 -7.72 -14.28
C THR A 358 10.42 -8.49 -13.86
N SER A 359 11.61 -7.89 -14.01
CA SER A 359 12.89 -8.49 -13.58
C SER A 359 12.94 -8.72 -12.06
N ALA A 360 12.37 -7.80 -11.27
CA ALA A 360 12.26 -7.95 -9.83
C ALA A 360 11.27 -9.05 -9.43
N ASP A 361 10.09 -9.11 -10.05
CA ASP A 361 9.07 -10.13 -9.80
C ASP A 361 9.59 -11.54 -10.12
N ILE A 362 10.31 -11.70 -11.24
CA ILE A 362 10.96 -12.97 -11.61
C ILE A 362 12.00 -13.36 -10.55
N GLY A 363 12.85 -12.43 -10.13
CA GLY A 363 13.86 -12.67 -9.09
C GLY A 363 13.24 -13.07 -7.75
N ASN A 364 12.16 -12.39 -7.35
CA ASN A 364 11.40 -12.70 -6.14
C ASN A 364 10.76 -14.10 -6.22
N ALA A 365 10.16 -14.45 -7.35
CA ALA A 365 9.57 -15.76 -7.56
C ALA A 365 10.62 -16.88 -7.47
N TYR A 366 11.77 -16.74 -8.14
CA TYR A 366 12.85 -17.72 -8.02
C TYR A 366 13.38 -17.84 -6.58
N PHE A 367 13.55 -16.72 -5.89
CA PHE A 367 13.98 -16.70 -4.50
C PHE A 367 12.99 -17.45 -3.59
N ARG A 368 11.69 -17.15 -3.68
CA ARG A 368 10.65 -17.82 -2.88
C ARG A 368 10.52 -19.30 -3.22
N ILE A 369 10.63 -19.67 -4.50
CA ILE A 369 10.65 -21.09 -4.91
C ILE A 369 11.84 -21.80 -4.27
N ASN A 370 13.04 -21.20 -4.31
CA ASN A 370 14.19 -21.79 -3.66
C ASN A 370 14.03 -21.88 -2.13
N GLU A 371 13.50 -20.84 -1.48
CA GLU A 371 13.22 -20.85 -0.03
C GLU A 371 12.23 -21.97 0.32
N TYR A 372 11.13 -22.07 -0.43
CA TYR A 372 10.13 -23.12 -0.29
C TYR A 372 10.73 -24.51 -0.47
N LEU A 373 11.57 -24.72 -1.49
CA LEU A 373 12.22 -26.01 -1.70
C LEU A 373 13.38 -26.28 -0.72
N SER A 374 13.88 -25.25 -0.04
CA SER A 374 14.91 -25.39 1.01
C SER A 374 14.32 -25.81 2.35
N SER A 375 13.02 -25.58 2.59
CA SER A 375 12.33 -26.09 3.79
C SER A 375 11.95 -27.57 3.69
N SER A 376 12.29 -28.22 2.57
CA SER A 376 12.16 -29.65 2.35
C SER A 376 12.82 -30.47 3.46
N LYS A 377 12.03 -31.35 4.08
CA LYS A 377 12.55 -32.44 4.93
C LYS A 377 12.75 -33.67 4.05
N ASP A 378 13.91 -34.31 4.15
CA ASP A 378 14.25 -35.55 3.43
C ASP A 378 14.21 -35.46 1.89
N GLY A 379 14.40 -34.25 1.34
CA GLY A 379 14.38 -34.02 -0.11
C GLY A 379 12.99 -34.06 -0.75
N LYS A 380 11.93 -34.14 0.05
CA LYS A 380 10.53 -34.07 -0.42
C LYS A 380 10.04 -32.64 -0.51
N ILE A 381 9.33 -32.30 -1.58
CA ILE A 381 8.74 -30.97 -1.73
C ILE A 381 7.70 -30.76 -0.61
N PRO A 382 7.79 -29.66 0.17
CA PRO A 382 6.77 -29.32 1.16
C PRO A 382 5.39 -29.25 0.51
N GLU A 383 4.32 -29.30 1.30
CA GLU A 383 2.97 -29.16 0.78
C GLU A 383 2.30 -27.92 1.34
N GLY A 384 1.55 -27.24 0.47
CA GLY A 384 0.52 -26.32 0.92
C GLY A 384 -0.72 -27.07 1.40
N SER A 385 -1.61 -26.39 2.11
CA SER A 385 -2.86 -26.99 2.54
C SER A 385 -3.83 -27.16 1.37
N LYS A 386 -4.79 -28.09 1.52
CA LYS A 386 -5.87 -28.29 0.52
C LYS A 386 -6.73 -27.04 0.32
N PHE A 387 -6.73 -26.12 1.29
CA PHE A 387 -7.44 -24.85 1.22
C PHE A 387 -7.10 -24.07 -0.06
N LEU A 388 -5.83 -24.02 -0.45
CA LEU A 388 -5.39 -23.34 -1.67
C LEU A 388 -6.08 -23.88 -2.93
N ARG A 389 -6.32 -25.20 -2.98
CA ARG A 389 -7.02 -25.85 -4.10
C ARG A 389 -8.52 -25.56 -4.07
N ASP A 390 -9.14 -25.75 -2.91
CA ASP A 390 -10.61 -25.70 -2.77
C ASP A 390 -11.14 -24.27 -2.88
N LYS A 391 -10.38 -23.30 -2.37
CA LYS A 391 -10.72 -21.86 -2.42
C LYS A 391 -10.07 -21.12 -3.59
N GLY A 392 -9.14 -21.75 -4.32
CA GLY A 392 -8.56 -21.26 -5.57
C GLY A 392 -9.54 -21.12 -6.75
N THR A 393 -10.85 -21.20 -6.49
CA THR A 393 -11.93 -20.93 -7.44
C THR A 393 -12.70 -19.66 -7.12
N GLN A 394 -12.53 -19.08 -5.93
CA GLN A 394 -13.28 -17.92 -5.44
C GLN A 394 -12.45 -16.64 -5.58
N SER A 395 -13.10 -15.53 -5.97
CA SER A 395 -12.52 -14.18 -5.82
C SER A 395 -12.19 -13.92 -4.35
N GLY A 396 -11.13 -13.17 -4.06
CA GLY A 396 -10.71 -12.91 -2.68
C GLY A 396 -9.92 -14.04 -2.02
N ILE A 397 -9.12 -14.79 -2.78
CA ILE A 397 -8.28 -15.88 -2.23
C ILE A 397 -7.34 -15.40 -1.11
N ILE A 398 -6.89 -14.15 -1.20
CA ILE A 398 -6.06 -13.49 -0.18
C ILE A 398 -6.86 -13.28 1.11
N ASP A 399 -8.10 -12.81 0.99
CA ASP A 399 -8.98 -12.58 2.15
C ASP A 399 -9.42 -13.90 2.78
N ALA A 400 -9.70 -14.91 1.95
CA ALA A 400 -9.98 -16.26 2.40
C ALA A 400 -8.78 -16.84 3.18
N TYR A 401 -7.56 -16.69 2.65
CA TYR A 401 -6.34 -17.13 3.33
C TYR A 401 -6.13 -16.40 4.65
N LYS A 402 -6.28 -15.06 4.68
CA LYS A 402 -6.19 -14.26 5.91
C LYS A 402 -7.18 -14.75 6.97
N ASN A 403 -8.44 -14.93 6.60
CA ASN A 403 -9.47 -15.40 7.53
C ASN A 403 -9.17 -16.81 8.05
N TYR A 404 -8.70 -17.70 7.17
CA TYR A 404 -8.34 -19.06 7.56
C TYR A 404 -7.12 -19.11 8.48
N ALA A 405 -6.12 -18.25 8.22
CA ALA A 405 -4.91 -18.09 9.02
C ALA A 405 -5.20 -17.45 10.39
N ILE A 406 -6.03 -16.42 10.44
CA ILE A 406 -6.39 -15.69 11.68
C ILE A 406 -7.20 -16.57 12.63
N ASN A 407 -8.06 -17.44 12.10
CA ASN A 407 -8.92 -18.30 12.92
C ASN A 407 -8.19 -19.51 13.52
N GLY A 408 -6.87 -19.64 13.36
CA GLY A 408 -6.06 -20.71 13.98
C GLY A 408 -6.41 -22.12 13.49
N MET A 409 -7.10 -22.24 12.35
CA MET A 409 -7.55 -23.53 11.82
C MET A 409 -6.47 -24.27 11.02
N MET A 410 -5.28 -23.67 10.84
CA MET A 410 -4.16 -24.26 10.11
C MET A 410 -2.95 -24.51 11.02
N PRO A 411 -2.29 -25.69 10.92
CA PRO A 411 -0.96 -25.87 11.51
C PRO A 411 0.02 -24.80 11.03
N ALA A 412 0.89 -24.31 11.92
CA ALA A 412 1.83 -23.22 11.63
C ALA A 412 2.75 -23.50 10.43
N ASP A 413 3.17 -24.75 10.25
CA ASP A 413 4.01 -25.17 9.12
C ASP A 413 3.27 -25.03 7.77
N LEU A 414 1.99 -25.42 7.72
CA LEU A 414 1.14 -25.27 6.55
C LEU A 414 0.83 -23.79 6.27
N GLN A 415 0.64 -22.98 7.32
CA GLN A 415 0.43 -21.54 7.16
C GLN A 415 1.65 -20.88 6.53
N LYS A 416 2.86 -21.22 6.99
CA LYS A 416 4.10 -20.71 6.39
C LYS A 416 4.23 -21.13 4.92
N ASN A 417 3.95 -22.41 4.63
CA ASN A 417 4.00 -22.94 3.27
C ASN A 417 2.99 -22.24 2.36
N ASP A 418 1.76 -22.05 2.81
CA ASP A 418 0.69 -21.41 2.04
C ASP A 418 0.96 -19.93 1.77
N ALA A 419 1.47 -19.19 2.76
CA ALA A 419 1.92 -17.82 2.57
C ALA A 419 3.01 -17.72 1.49
N THR A 420 3.96 -18.65 1.52
CA THR A 420 5.08 -18.70 0.56
C THR A 420 4.57 -19.03 -0.84
N LEU A 421 3.70 -20.04 -0.95
CA LEU A 421 3.05 -20.49 -2.18
C LEU A 421 2.18 -19.39 -2.81
N LEU A 422 1.40 -18.66 -2.02
CA LEU A 422 0.62 -17.50 -2.49
C LEU A 422 1.54 -16.37 -2.98
N GLY A 423 2.65 -16.12 -2.29
CA GLY A 423 3.68 -15.18 -2.75
C GLY A 423 4.24 -15.56 -4.12
N ILE A 424 4.60 -16.84 -4.30
CA ILE A 424 5.05 -17.39 -5.59
C ILE A 424 3.99 -17.17 -6.67
N ALA A 425 2.72 -17.47 -6.38
CA ALA A 425 1.64 -17.29 -7.35
C ALA A 425 1.47 -15.82 -7.77
N PHE A 426 1.57 -14.89 -6.82
CA PHE A 426 1.50 -13.45 -7.12
C PHE A 426 2.66 -13.01 -8.02
N ASP A 427 3.90 -13.36 -7.65
CA ASP A 427 5.10 -12.98 -8.38
C ASP A 427 5.10 -13.59 -9.81
N VAL A 428 4.64 -14.83 -9.97
CA VAL A 428 4.47 -15.48 -11.29
C VAL A 428 3.43 -14.74 -12.16
N VAL A 429 2.29 -14.34 -11.58
CA VAL A 429 1.26 -13.60 -12.32
C VAL A 429 1.76 -12.19 -12.68
N ALA A 430 2.47 -11.52 -11.78
CA ALA A 430 3.04 -10.20 -12.00
C ALA A 430 4.10 -10.22 -13.11
N ALA A 431 4.99 -11.22 -13.09
CA ALA A 431 5.96 -11.45 -14.16
C ALA A 431 5.28 -11.67 -15.52
N ARG A 432 4.24 -12.52 -15.58
CA ARG A 432 3.46 -12.76 -16.81
C ARG A 432 2.67 -11.54 -17.29
N ALA A 433 2.36 -10.60 -16.39
CA ALA A 433 1.73 -9.33 -16.70
C ALA A 433 2.75 -8.24 -17.13
N PHE A 434 4.03 -8.57 -17.22
CA PHE A 434 5.13 -7.61 -17.46
C PHE A 434 5.11 -6.45 -16.47
N GLY A 435 4.89 -6.74 -15.19
CA GLY A 435 4.87 -5.74 -14.12
C GLY A 435 3.69 -4.78 -14.16
N ARG A 436 2.68 -5.03 -15.01
CA ARG A 436 1.46 -4.20 -15.07
C ARG A 436 0.50 -4.61 -13.95
N ALA A 437 0.25 -3.70 -13.02
CA ALA A 437 -0.69 -3.91 -11.91
C ALA A 437 -2.08 -4.35 -12.40
N SER A 438 -2.59 -3.78 -13.49
CA SER A 438 -3.88 -4.16 -14.09
C SER A 438 -3.92 -5.58 -14.66
N GLY A 439 -2.76 -6.19 -14.89
CA GLY A 439 -2.64 -7.55 -15.38
C GLY A 439 -2.71 -8.61 -14.27
N VAL A 440 -2.60 -8.21 -13.00
CA VAL A 440 -2.62 -9.10 -11.83
C VAL A 440 -4.04 -9.14 -11.25
N THR A 441 -4.85 -10.07 -11.74
CA THR A 441 -6.23 -10.25 -11.28
C THR A 441 -6.36 -11.47 -10.38
N ASP A 442 -7.32 -11.45 -9.45
CA ASP A 442 -7.66 -12.59 -8.59
C ASP A 442 -7.87 -13.88 -9.40
N SER A 443 -8.50 -13.77 -10.57
CA SER A 443 -8.73 -14.91 -11.46
C SER A 443 -7.44 -15.55 -12.00
N LYS A 444 -6.40 -14.75 -12.29
CA LYS A 444 -5.10 -15.26 -12.73
C LYS A 444 -4.28 -15.81 -11.57
N ILE A 445 -4.35 -15.17 -10.40
CA ILE A 445 -3.73 -15.70 -9.17
C ILE A 445 -4.35 -17.06 -8.85
N ALA A 446 -5.68 -17.17 -8.86
CA ALA A 446 -6.41 -18.40 -8.69
C ALA A 446 -5.99 -19.51 -9.68
N GLN A 447 -5.74 -19.17 -10.95
CA GLN A 447 -5.23 -20.12 -11.94
C GLN A 447 -3.83 -20.66 -11.59
N VAL A 448 -2.91 -19.80 -11.16
CA VAL A 448 -1.57 -20.23 -10.73
C VAL A 448 -1.64 -21.01 -9.41
N VAL A 449 -2.52 -20.63 -8.48
CA VAL A 449 -2.71 -21.33 -7.21
C VAL A 449 -3.15 -22.78 -7.40
N ARG A 450 -3.99 -23.08 -8.41
CA ARG A 450 -4.36 -24.48 -8.74
C ARG A 450 -3.18 -25.34 -9.19
N GLN A 451 -2.12 -24.71 -9.66
CA GLN A 451 -0.90 -25.38 -10.10
C GLN A 451 0.10 -25.56 -8.96
N LEU A 452 -0.19 -25.08 -7.75
CA LEU A 452 0.70 -25.24 -6.61
C LEU A 452 0.62 -26.65 -6.01
N PRO A 453 1.74 -27.17 -5.47
CA PRO A 453 1.76 -28.43 -4.73
C PRO A 453 0.95 -28.29 -3.44
N VAL A 454 -0.01 -29.19 -3.23
CA VAL A 454 -0.84 -29.20 -2.01
C VAL A 454 -0.89 -30.60 -1.40
N GLU A 455 -1.38 -30.67 -0.18
CA GLU A 455 -1.54 -31.91 0.58
C GLU A 455 -2.34 -32.97 -0.19
N GLY A 456 -1.78 -34.18 -0.24
CA GLY A 456 -2.34 -35.31 -1.00
C GLY A 456 -1.79 -35.46 -2.42
N ASP A 457 -1.04 -34.48 -2.94
CA ASP A 457 -0.27 -34.70 -4.17
C ASP A 457 0.89 -35.66 -3.92
N ASN A 458 1.09 -36.64 -4.81
CA ASN A 458 2.30 -37.46 -4.77
C ASN A 458 3.53 -36.64 -5.20
N GLU A 459 4.73 -37.10 -4.85
CA GLU A 459 5.97 -36.35 -5.09
C GLU A 459 6.19 -36.02 -6.58
N ALA A 460 5.88 -36.96 -7.48
CA ALA A 460 5.98 -36.73 -8.91
C ALA A 460 5.05 -35.59 -9.38
N THR A 461 3.83 -35.52 -8.83
CA THR A 461 2.88 -34.43 -9.11
C THR A 461 3.37 -33.10 -8.57
N LYS A 462 3.93 -33.08 -7.35
CA LYS A 462 4.53 -31.88 -6.75
C LYS A 462 5.68 -31.36 -7.60
N GLN A 463 6.57 -32.26 -8.06
CA GLN A 463 7.67 -31.91 -8.96
C GLN A 463 7.18 -31.37 -10.30
N ALA A 464 6.19 -32.01 -10.92
CA ALA A 464 5.62 -31.56 -12.20
C ALA A 464 5.01 -30.16 -12.08
N LYS A 465 4.25 -29.92 -11.01
CA LYS A 465 3.68 -28.61 -10.68
C LYS A 465 4.74 -27.53 -10.49
N MET A 466 5.81 -27.83 -9.76
CA MET A 466 6.90 -26.87 -9.56
C MET A 466 7.61 -26.53 -10.88
N ARG A 467 7.80 -27.52 -11.77
CA ARG A 467 8.34 -27.26 -13.12
C ARG A 467 7.43 -26.34 -13.94
N ILE A 468 6.10 -26.53 -13.88
CA ILE A 468 5.15 -25.64 -14.57
C ILE A 468 5.32 -24.18 -14.12
N LEU A 469 5.53 -23.94 -12.83
CA LEU A 469 5.77 -22.59 -12.30
C LEU A 469 7.09 -22.00 -12.81
N LEU A 470 8.16 -22.79 -12.83
CA LEU A 470 9.44 -22.37 -13.38
C LEU A 470 9.32 -22.01 -14.86
N ASN A 471 8.62 -22.82 -15.66
CA ASN A 471 8.38 -22.54 -17.07
C ASN A 471 7.61 -21.23 -17.28
N GLN A 472 6.66 -20.93 -16.39
CA GLN A 472 5.90 -19.68 -16.44
C GLN A 472 6.73 -18.44 -16.11
N LEU A 473 7.88 -18.59 -15.44
CA LEU A 473 8.83 -17.50 -15.19
C LEU A 473 9.83 -17.34 -16.33
N GLU A 474 10.25 -18.44 -16.97
CA GLU A 474 11.22 -18.40 -18.06
C GLU A 474 10.70 -17.65 -19.29
N GLU A 475 9.42 -17.79 -19.62
CA GLU A 475 8.83 -17.09 -20.77
C GLU A 475 8.92 -15.55 -20.65
N PRO A 476 8.44 -14.90 -19.58
CA PRO A 476 8.63 -13.46 -19.41
C PRO A 476 10.12 -13.09 -19.23
N ASN A 477 10.94 -13.96 -18.63
CA ASN A 477 12.37 -13.72 -18.48
C ASN A 477 13.09 -13.62 -19.84
N LYS A 478 12.77 -14.50 -20.80
CA LYS A 478 13.34 -14.46 -22.17
C LYS A 478 13.01 -13.15 -22.91
N MET A 479 11.85 -12.56 -22.60
CA MET A 479 11.42 -11.30 -23.22
C MET A 479 12.12 -10.06 -22.63
N LEU A 480 12.80 -10.18 -21.48
CA LEU A 480 13.60 -9.09 -20.94
C LEU A 480 14.89 -8.89 -21.75
N PRO A 481 15.39 -7.63 -21.81
CA PRO A 481 16.75 -7.36 -22.26
C PRO A 481 17.75 -8.23 -21.52
N GLU A 482 18.78 -8.73 -22.21
CA GLU A 482 19.75 -9.69 -21.66
C GLU A 482 20.34 -9.24 -20.30
N ALA A 483 20.68 -7.96 -20.16
CA ALA A 483 21.20 -7.38 -18.93
C ALA A 483 20.22 -7.37 -17.73
N LYS A 484 18.92 -7.62 -17.96
CA LYS A 484 17.87 -7.68 -16.94
C LYS A 484 17.32 -9.08 -16.71
N ARG A 485 17.74 -10.07 -17.52
CA ARG A 485 17.35 -11.46 -17.32
C ARG A 485 17.89 -11.97 -15.98
N LYS A 486 17.12 -12.83 -15.33
CA LYS A 486 17.54 -13.52 -14.10
C LYS A 486 17.95 -14.93 -14.45
N ASP A 487 19.15 -15.34 -14.07
CA ASP A 487 19.55 -16.74 -14.21
C ASP A 487 18.91 -17.56 -13.10
N GLY A 488 17.90 -18.36 -13.43
CA GLY A 488 17.22 -19.23 -12.47
C GLY A 488 18.20 -20.13 -11.71
N ALA A 489 19.29 -20.57 -12.35
CA ALA A 489 20.29 -21.44 -11.71
C ALA A 489 21.02 -20.74 -10.55
N GLU A 490 21.21 -19.42 -10.60
CA GLU A 490 21.86 -18.64 -9.54
C GLU A 490 21.01 -18.60 -8.26
N TYR A 491 19.68 -18.59 -8.41
CA TYR A 491 18.73 -18.53 -7.30
C TYR A 491 18.42 -19.91 -6.70
N MET A 492 18.49 -20.99 -7.50
CA MET A 492 18.18 -22.35 -7.06
C MET A 492 19.37 -22.99 -6.33
N LYS A 493 19.57 -22.64 -5.05
CA LYS A 493 20.67 -23.16 -4.24
C LYS A 493 20.37 -24.50 -3.57
N SER A 494 19.10 -24.79 -3.27
CA SER A 494 18.69 -26.09 -2.70
C SER A 494 19.01 -27.25 -3.66
N PRO A 495 19.46 -28.42 -3.17
CA PRO A 495 19.64 -29.61 -4.03
C PRO A 495 18.38 -30.02 -4.78
N VAL A 496 17.20 -29.91 -4.14
CA VAL A 496 15.89 -30.21 -4.76
C VAL A 496 15.56 -29.18 -5.84
N ALA A 497 15.84 -27.90 -5.56
CA ALA A 497 15.66 -26.83 -6.53
C ALA A 497 16.58 -27.00 -7.75
N ARG A 498 17.85 -27.34 -7.52
CA ARG A 498 18.81 -27.63 -8.58
C ARG A 498 18.42 -28.83 -9.41
N SER A 499 17.92 -29.92 -8.81
CA SER A 499 17.51 -31.10 -9.57
C SER A 499 16.28 -30.81 -10.43
N LEU A 500 15.30 -30.07 -9.90
CA LEU A 500 14.13 -29.63 -10.65
C LEU A 500 14.50 -28.71 -11.81
N TYR A 501 15.35 -27.71 -11.55
CA TYR A 501 15.80 -26.76 -12.56
C TYR A 501 16.67 -27.44 -13.62
N ARG A 502 17.60 -28.32 -13.20
CA ARG A 502 18.45 -29.08 -14.12
C ARG A 502 17.63 -30.01 -15.00
N THR A 503 16.68 -30.76 -14.44
CA THR A 503 15.81 -31.64 -15.27
C THR A 503 14.99 -30.83 -16.28
N TYR A 504 14.64 -29.59 -15.94
CA TYR A 504 13.99 -28.67 -16.88
C TYR A 504 14.95 -28.15 -17.95
N ALA A 505 16.10 -27.59 -17.55
CA ALA A 505 17.11 -27.06 -18.46
C ALA A 505 17.65 -28.13 -19.40
N GLU A 506 17.96 -29.32 -18.87
CA GLU A 506 18.37 -30.48 -19.65
C GLU A 506 17.25 -30.91 -20.60
N LYS A 507 15.98 -30.95 -20.21
CA LYS A 507 14.88 -31.24 -21.15
C LYS A 507 14.70 -30.16 -22.21
N ALA A 508 14.89 -28.89 -21.89
CA ALA A 508 14.83 -27.82 -22.88
C ALA A 508 16.00 -27.90 -23.90
N GLU A 509 17.14 -28.43 -23.47
CA GLU A 509 18.31 -28.66 -24.33
C GLU A 509 18.31 -30.03 -25.03
N THR A 510 17.64 -31.04 -24.46
CA THR A 510 17.57 -32.44 -24.94
C THR A 510 16.19 -32.87 -25.42
N GLU A 511 15.22 -31.95 -25.55
CA GLU A 511 14.13 -32.10 -26.51
C GLU A 511 14.73 -31.98 -27.92
N VAL A 512 15.56 -32.98 -28.25
CA VAL A 512 15.74 -33.44 -29.60
C VAL A 512 14.32 -33.78 -30.03
N GLU A 513 13.73 -32.96 -30.89
CA GLU A 513 12.39 -33.19 -31.44
C GLU A 513 12.40 -34.62 -31.99
N THR A 514 11.79 -35.55 -31.26
CA THR A 514 11.74 -36.96 -31.62
C THR A 514 10.42 -37.20 -32.31
N GLY A 515 10.45 -37.95 -33.41
CA GLY A 515 9.27 -38.29 -34.18
C GLY A 515 9.36 -39.72 -34.66
N ARG A 516 8.23 -40.24 -35.13
CA ARG A 516 8.16 -41.54 -35.79
C ARG A 516 7.54 -41.35 -37.15
N ASP A 517 8.23 -41.78 -38.19
CA ASP A 517 7.67 -41.87 -39.53
C ASP A 517 7.88 -43.29 -40.09
N GLU A 518 7.59 -43.48 -41.38
CA GLU A 518 7.67 -44.77 -42.06
C GLU A 518 9.07 -45.41 -42.00
N LYS A 519 10.12 -44.63 -41.74
CA LYS A 519 11.52 -45.10 -41.65
C LYS A 519 11.97 -45.46 -40.23
N GLY A 520 11.16 -45.20 -39.20
CA GLY A 520 11.51 -45.49 -37.80
C GLY A 520 11.38 -44.29 -36.87
N SER A 521 11.91 -44.43 -35.65
CA SER A 521 12.10 -43.27 -34.77
C SER A 521 13.25 -42.41 -35.27
N PHE A 522 13.10 -41.11 -35.16
CA PHE A 522 14.13 -40.14 -35.51
C PHE A 522 14.18 -39.03 -34.47
N HIS A 523 15.31 -38.34 -34.43
CA HIS A 523 15.55 -37.14 -33.65
C HIS A 523 16.17 -36.05 -34.54
N TYR A 524 15.92 -34.77 -34.28
CA TYR A 524 16.53 -33.68 -35.05
C TYR A 524 17.88 -33.24 -34.46
N GLU A 525 18.95 -33.32 -35.24
CA GLU A 525 20.22 -32.66 -34.94
C GLU A 525 20.25 -31.27 -35.58
N TYR A 526 20.68 -30.26 -34.82
CA TYR A 526 20.91 -28.90 -35.30
C TYR A 526 22.40 -28.69 -35.67
N ASN A 527 22.69 -27.85 -36.65
CA ASN A 527 24.05 -27.37 -36.90
C ASN A 527 24.51 -26.40 -35.78
N GLU A 528 25.81 -26.07 -35.74
CA GLU A 528 26.41 -25.27 -34.64
C GLU A 528 25.71 -23.92 -34.37
N ASP A 529 25.17 -23.27 -35.40
CA ASP A 529 24.47 -21.99 -35.28
C ASP A 529 22.95 -22.12 -35.02
N LYS A 530 22.44 -23.36 -34.90
CA LYS A 530 21.02 -23.71 -34.70
C LYS A 530 20.07 -23.22 -35.80
N THR A 531 20.55 -22.86 -37.00
CA THR A 531 19.70 -22.38 -38.10
C THR A 531 19.15 -23.48 -39.00
N LYS A 532 19.77 -24.65 -39.01
CA LYS A 532 19.37 -25.81 -39.84
C LYS A 532 19.27 -27.06 -38.97
N ARG A 533 18.28 -27.90 -39.29
CA ARG A 533 18.09 -29.20 -38.64
C ARG A 533 18.07 -30.33 -39.66
N ARG A 534 18.59 -31.50 -39.27
CA ARG A 534 18.49 -32.75 -40.03
C ARG A 534 17.81 -33.82 -39.19
N LYS A 535 16.99 -34.67 -39.81
CA LYS A 535 16.49 -35.89 -39.15
C LYS A 535 17.61 -36.91 -39.09
N VAL A 536 17.87 -37.44 -37.90
CA VAL A 536 18.76 -38.58 -37.66
C VAL A 536 17.89 -39.72 -37.14
N TYR A 537 17.89 -40.83 -37.85
CA TYR A 537 17.09 -42.01 -37.49
C TYR A 537 17.88 -42.86 -36.49
N ASP A 538 17.19 -43.35 -35.46
CA ASP A 538 17.79 -44.19 -34.40
C ASP A 538 18.13 -45.60 -34.89
#